data_AF-A0A7W7NU17-F1
#
_entry.id   AF-A0A7W7NU17-F1
#
_cell.length_a   1.000
_cell.length_b   1.000
_cell.length_c   1.000
_cell.angle_alpha   90.00
_cell.angle_beta   90.00
_cell.angle_gamma   90.00
#
_symmetry.space_group_name_H-M   'P 1'
#
loop_
_entity.id
_entity.type
_entity.pdbx_description
1 polymer ?
#
loop_
_entity_poly.entity_id
_entity_poly.type
_entity_poly.pdbx_seq_one_letter_code
_entity_poly.pdbx_strand_id
1 'polypeptide(L)'
;MDQVTATLVVGLSTIVASGVVSSVVTYKLNRNKEQMLFLRGKAEDLFLAADEYEKTLGGMLVTYYPLLDGRIDYNDMLDLQIKQGAKPRERGGAETMEMLVEVYFPTTRAALVDLWTAREKLNELTHRIRQTYQADGHVTHPEFKAEMLEVSATVTEALRALKGAIVTAARKTAGVRQG
;
A
#
# COMPACT_ATOMS: atom_id res chain seq x y z
N MET A 1 -0.28 -34.40 -60.26
CA MET A 1 0.52 -33.67 -59.25
C MET A 1 1.75 -34.51 -59.01
N ASP A 2 2.94 -34.02 -59.36
CA ASP A 2 4.18 -34.78 -59.15
C ASP A 2 4.46 -34.94 -57.66
N GLN A 3 4.93 -36.13 -57.27
CA GLN A 3 5.29 -36.47 -55.89
C GLN A 3 6.23 -35.42 -55.26
N VAL A 4 7.14 -34.87 -56.08
CA VAL A 4 8.08 -33.82 -55.70
C VAL A 4 7.36 -32.53 -55.29
N THR A 5 6.31 -32.12 -56.01
CA THR A 5 5.55 -30.90 -55.71
C THR A 5 4.77 -31.04 -54.40
N ALA A 6 4.20 -32.22 -54.14
CA ALA A 6 3.47 -32.51 -52.91
C ALA A 6 4.40 -32.46 -51.67
N THR A 7 5.59 -33.07 -51.74
CA THR A 7 6.57 -33.04 -50.64
C THR A 7 7.06 -31.63 -50.33
N LEU A 8 7.30 -30.82 -51.37
CA LEU A 8 7.78 -29.44 -51.23
C LEU A 8 6.74 -28.53 -50.57
N VAL A 9 5.46 -28.68 -50.92
CA VAL A 9 4.34 -27.94 -50.31
C VAL A 9 4.15 -28.30 -48.84
N VAL A 10 4.23 -29.59 -48.48
CA VAL A 10 4.13 -30.05 -47.08
C VAL A 10 5.32 -29.54 -46.23
N GLY A 11 6.54 -29.57 -46.77
CA GLY A 11 7.72 -29.01 -46.10
C GLY A 11 7.59 -27.51 -45.82
N LEU A 12 7.20 -26.73 -46.84
CA LEU A 12 7.02 -25.28 -46.70
C LEU A 12 5.89 -24.91 -45.73
N SER A 13 4.76 -25.60 -45.80
CA SER A 13 3.63 -25.36 -44.88
C SER A 13 3.98 -25.67 -43.43
N THR A 14 4.80 -26.70 -43.17
CA THR A 14 5.26 -27.03 -41.82
C THR A 14 6.20 -25.96 -41.25
N ILE A 15 7.11 -25.41 -42.07
CA ILE A 15 8.02 -24.34 -41.67
C ILE A 15 7.24 -23.05 -41.38
N VAL A 16 6.30 -22.66 -42.24
CA VAL A 16 5.48 -21.47 -42.03
C VAL A 16 4.58 -21.62 -40.81
N ALA A 17 3.92 -22.77 -40.65
CA ALA A 17 3.06 -23.03 -39.50
C ALA A 17 3.83 -23.02 -38.17
N SER A 18 5.02 -23.64 -38.13
CA SER A 18 5.87 -23.64 -36.93
C SER A 18 6.44 -22.25 -36.61
N GLY A 19 6.82 -21.46 -37.62
CA GLY A 19 7.27 -20.07 -37.45
C GLY A 19 6.17 -19.15 -36.91
N VAL A 20 4.94 -19.27 -37.43
CA VAL A 20 3.78 -18.49 -36.96
C VAL A 20 3.40 -18.89 -35.53
N VAL A 21 3.32 -20.19 -35.22
CA VAL A 21 3.01 -20.67 -33.86
C VAL A 21 4.08 -20.20 -32.87
N SER A 22 5.37 -20.33 -33.21
CA SER A 22 6.47 -19.83 -32.37
C SER A 22 6.39 -18.32 -32.14
N SER A 23 6.07 -17.54 -33.18
CA SER A 23 5.90 -16.08 -33.09
C SER A 23 4.73 -15.70 -32.18
N VAL A 24 3.59 -16.39 -32.31
CA VAL A 24 2.40 -16.17 -31.46
C VAL A 24 2.70 -16.52 -30.00
N VAL A 25 3.37 -17.65 -29.76
CA VAL A 25 3.75 -18.07 -28.40
C VAL A 25 4.75 -17.08 -27.80
N THR A 26 5.77 -16.67 -28.56
CA THR A 26 6.76 -15.67 -28.13
C THR A 26 6.10 -14.33 -27.82
N TYR A 27 5.18 -13.86 -28.66
CA TYR A 27 4.42 -12.63 -28.42
C TYR A 27 3.57 -12.72 -27.16
N LYS A 28 2.84 -13.82 -26.96
CA LYS A 28 2.06 -14.04 -25.73
C LYS A 28 2.95 -14.11 -24.49
N LEU A 29 4.11 -14.76 -24.58
CA LEU A 29 5.05 -14.91 -23.47
C LEU A 29 5.66 -13.55 -23.10
N ASN A 30 6.09 -12.76 -24.08
CA ASN A 30 6.60 -11.41 -23.85
C ASN A 30 5.54 -10.50 -23.23
N ARG A 31 4.31 -10.50 -23.77
CA ARG A 31 3.20 -9.72 -23.21
C ARG A 31 2.88 -10.11 -21.77
N ASN A 32 2.85 -11.40 -21.46
CA ASN A 32 2.62 -11.88 -20.09
C ASN A 32 3.77 -11.47 -19.15
N LYS A 33 5.01 -11.56 -19.61
CA LYS A 33 6.19 -11.14 -18.84
C LYS A 33 6.16 -9.64 -18.56
N GLU A 34 5.85 -8.82 -19.56
CA GLU A 34 5.71 -7.37 -19.42
C GLU A 34 4.60 -7.01 -18.42
N GLN A 35 3.43 -7.64 -18.54
CA GLN A 35 2.33 -7.43 -17.61
C GLN A 35 2.70 -7.82 -16.17
N MET A 36 3.40 -8.94 -15.99
CA MET A 36 3.87 -9.38 -14.67
C MET A 36 4.87 -8.39 -14.06
N LEU A 37 5.85 -7.92 -14.83
CA LEU A 37 6.84 -6.94 -14.38
C LEU A 37 6.18 -5.60 -14.03
N PHE A 38 5.21 -5.17 -14.85
CA PHE A 38 4.44 -3.97 -14.59
C PHE A 38 3.64 -4.06 -13.28
N LEU A 39 2.90 -5.16 -13.09
CA LEU A 39 2.14 -5.37 -11.85
C LEU A 39 3.06 -5.50 -10.63
N ARG A 40 4.20 -6.16 -10.77
CA ARG A 40 5.20 -6.19 -9.69
C ARG A 40 5.66 -4.79 -9.31
N GLY A 41 5.99 -3.94 -10.29
CA GLY A 41 6.37 -2.55 -10.02
C GLY A 41 5.27 -1.77 -9.29
N LYS A 42 4.00 -1.97 -9.68
CA LYS A 42 2.87 -1.35 -8.98
C LYS A 42 2.67 -1.87 -7.55
N ALA A 43 2.97 -3.14 -7.29
CA ALA A 43 2.92 -3.67 -5.93
C ALA A 43 4.03 -3.09 -5.05
N GLU A 44 5.23 -2.92 -5.61
CA GLU A 44 6.36 -2.26 -4.94
C GLU A 44 6.02 -0.78 -4.63
N ASP A 45 5.47 -0.05 -5.59
CA ASP A 45 4.98 1.33 -5.39
C ASP A 45 3.93 1.40 -4.26
N LEU A 46 2.95 0.48 -4.26
CA LEU A 46 1.90 0.43 -3.25
C LEU A 46 2.47 0.12 -1.85
N PHE A 47 3.41 -0.82 -1.77
CA PHE A 47 4.07 -1.14 -0.50
C PHE A 47 4.86 0.06 0.04
N LEU A 48 5.60 0.75 -0.82
CA LEU A 48 6.36 1.94 -0.44
C LEU A 48 5.44 3.09 -0.01
N ALA A 49 4.31 3.29 -0.67
CA ALA A 49 3.31 4.28 -0.26
C ALA A 49 2.72 3.97 1.13
N ALA A 50 2.43 2.68 1.40
CA ALA A 50 1.97 2.24 2.73
C ALA A 50 3.03 2.42 3.82
N ASP A 51 4.30 2.17 3.49
CA ASP A 51 5.42 2.37 4.39
C ASP A 51 5.68 3.85 4.72
N GLU A 52 5.61 4.72 3.72
CA GLU A 52 5.73 6.16 3.91
C GLU A 52 4.55 6.72 4.74
N TYR A 53 3.35 6.20 4.49
CA TYR A 53 2.17 6.55 5.27
C TYR A 53 2.32 6.12 6.74
N GLU A 54 2.77 4.89 7.01
CA GLU A 54 3.06 4.42 8.38
C GLU A 54 4.08 5.31 9.08
N LYS A 55 5.19 5.66 8.42
CA LYS A 55 6.22 6.54 9.00
C LYS A 55 5.67 7.92 9.36
N THR A 56 4.86 8.49 8.48
CA THR A 56 4.22 9.79 8.70
C THR A 56 3.27 9.74 9.90
N LEU A 57 2.42 8.71 9.93
CA LEU A 57 1.43 8.54 10.99
C LEU A 57 2.07 8.21 12.33
N GLY A 58 3.07 7.33 12.35
CA GLY A 58 3.84 6.98 13.53
C GLY A 58 4.58 8.18 14.13
N GLY A 59 5.19 9.02 13.29
CA GLY A 59 5.80 10.28 13.73
C GLY A 59 4.80 11.17 14.46
N MET A 60 3.64 11.40 13.85
CA MET A 60 2.55 12.17 14.43
C MET A 60 2.04 11.57 15.76
N LEU A 61 1.90 10.24 15.85
CA LEU A 61 1.44 9.57 17.06
C LEU A 61 2.42 9.75 18.23
N VAL A 62 3.72 9.68 17.97
CA VAL A 62 4.74 9.80 19.02
C VAL A 62 4.71 11.17 19.70
N THR A 63 4.27 12.23 19.01
CA THR A 63 4.19 13.57 19.62
C THR A 63 3.06 13.70 20.65
N TYR A 64 2.06 12.82 20.64
CA TYR A 64 0.97 12.85 21.61
C TYR A 64 1.39 12.35 22.99
N TYR A 65 2.35 11.43 23.10
CA TYR A 65 2.76 10.92 24.42
C TYR A 65 3.33 11.99 25.36
N PRO A 66 4.30 12.84 24.96
CA PRO A 66 4.77 13.90 25.85
C PRO A 66 3.70 14.95 26.17
N LEU A 67 2.75 15.20 25.26
CA LEU A 67 1.58 16.06 25.51
C LEU A 67 0.69 15.47 26.61
N LEU A 68 0.33 14.19 26.48
CA LEU A 68 -0.54 13.49 27.44
C LEU A 68 0.15 13.25 28.79
N ASP A 69 1.48 13.23 28.81
CA ASP A 69 2.29 13.20 30.04
C ASP A 69 2.45 14.60 30.68
N GLY A 70 1.92 15.67 30.07
CA GLY A 70 2.02 17.04 30.57
C GLY A 70 3.42 17.65 30.46
N ARG A 71 4.28 17.08 29.62
CA ARG A 71 5.67 17.53 29.43
C ARG A 71 5.80 18.69 28.43
N ILE A 72 4.83 18.79 27.53
CA ILE A 72 4.73 19.85 26.51
C ILE A 72 3.27 20.29 26.42
N ASP A 73 3.02 21.49 25.91
CA ASP A 73 1.66 21.93 25.63
C ASP A 73 1.18 21.47 24.24
N TYR A 74 -0.09 21.76 23.91
CA TYR A 74 -0.67 21.37 22.63
C TYR A 74 0.00 22.08 21.45
N ASN A 75 0.42 23.34 21.61
CA ASN A 75 1.06 24.11 20.56
C ASN A 75 2.48 23.59 20.28
N ASP A 76 3.24 23.25 21.32
CA ASP A 76 4.53 22.58 21.22
C ASP A 76 4.41 21.26 20.45
N MET A 77 3.35 20.49 20.73
CA MET A 77 3.04 19.24 20.04
C MET A 77 2.74 19.47 18.55
N LEU A 78 1.98 20.52 18.20
CA LEU A 78 1.76 20.92 16.81
C LEU A 78 3.06 21.34 16.13
N ASP A 79 3.92 22.09 16.81
CA ASP A 79 5.22 22.51 16.28
C ASP A 79 6.13 21.31 15.98
N LEU A 80 6.11 20.28 16.83
CA LEU A 80 6.79 19.02 16.56
C LEU A 80 6.22 18.33 15.31
N GLN A 81 4.90 18.29 15.16
CA GLN A 81 4.26 17.69 13.99
C GLN A 81 4.57 18.47 12.70
N ILE A 82 4.59 19.80 12.74
CA ILE A 82 4.96 20.65 11.59
C ILE A 82 6.41 20.39 11.19
N LYS A 83 7.34 20.35 12.15
CA LYS A 83 8.75 20.04 11.90
C LYS A 83 8.95 18.66 11.28
N GLN A 84 8.16 17.67 11.69
CA GLN A 84 8.20 16.33 11.12
C GLN A 84 7.54 16.25 9.73
N GLY A 85 6.42 16.95 9.53
CA GLY A 85 5.64 16.96 8.30
C GLY A 85 6.19 17.85 7.18
N ALA A 86 7.19 18.70 7.46
CA ALA A 86 7.82 19.57 6.46
C ALA A 86 8.64 18.82 5.40
N LYS A 87 8.81 17.49 5.51
CA LYS A 87 9.52 16.69 4.51
C LYS A 87 8.60 16.40 3.32
N PRO A 88 9.05 16.63 2.07
CA PRO A 88 8.31 16.23 0.88
C PRO A 88 7.98 14.75 0.92
N ARG A 89 6.74 14.39 0.58
CA ARG A 89 6.38 12.98 0.36
C ARG A 89 6.85 12.55 -1.02
N GLU A 90 7.62 11.47 -1.10
CA GLU A 90 8.18 10.99 -2.36
C GLU A 90 7.22 10.05 -3.11
N ARG A 91 6.36 9.29 -2.39
CA ARG A 91 5.54 8.21 -2.96
C ARG A 91 4.04 8.43 -2.77
N GLY A 92 3.61 9.65 -2.49
CA GLY A 92 2.21 10.08 -2.57
C GLY A 92 1.24 9.44 -1.55
N GLY A 93 1.76 8.84 -0.48
CA GLY A 93 1.02 8.50 0.75
C GLY A 93 -0.35 7.84 0.54
N ALA A 94 -1.38 8.36 1.22
CA ALA A 94 -2.73 7.79 1.24
C ALA A 94 -3.42 7.77 -0.14
N GLU A 95 -3.32 8.85 -0.91
CA GLU A 95 -3.97 8.95 -2.22
C GLU A 95 -3.38 7.92 -3.20
N THR A 96 -2.07 7.69 -3.14
CA THR A 96 -1.39 6.70 -3.97
C THR A 96 -1.80 5.28 -3.57
N MET A 97 -1.96 5.00 -2.28
CA MET A 97 -2.50 3.70 -1.83
C MET A 97 -3.88 3.45 -2.41
N GLU A 98 -4.81 4.39 -2.26
CA GLU A 98 -6.18 4.25 -2.77
C GLU A 98 -6.20 3.99 -4.27
N MET A 99 -5.47 4.80 -5.05
CA MET A 99 -5.39 4.64 -6.50
C MET A 99 -4.86 3.25 -6.89
N LEU A 100 -3.76 2.80 -6.29
CA LEU A 100 -3.13 1.53 -6.66
C LEU A 100 -3.98 0.32 -6.25
N VAL A 101 -4.65 0.40 -5.10
CA VAL A 101 -5.59 -0.62 -4.65
C VAL A 101 -6.80 -0.72 -5.59
N GLU A 102 -7.38 0.41 -5.98
CA GLU A 102 -8.54 0.45 -6.87
C GLU A 102 -8.22 -0.03 -8.29
N VAL A 103 -7.05 0.34 -8.83
CA VAL A 103 -6.70 0.06 -10.23
C VAL A 103 -6.03 -1.30 -10.41
N TYR A 104 -5.12 -1.69 -9.51
CA TYR A 104 -4.23 -2.84 -9.75
C TYR A 104 -4.40 -3.98 -8.73
N PHE A 105 -4.78 -3.68 -7.48
CA PHE A 105 -4.82 -4.68 -6.40
C PHE A 105 -6.14 -4.71 -5.64
N PRO A 106 -7.29 -4.95 -6.31
CA PRO A 106 -8.60 -4.90 -5.68
C PRO A 106 -8.76 -5.91 -4.52
N THR A 107 -7.98 -7.00 -4.52
CA THR A 107 -7.96 -7.98 -3.43
C THR A 107 -7.42 -7.42 -2.10
N THR A 108 -6.74 -6.27 -2.12
CA THR A 108 -6.21 -5.60 -0.93
C THR A 108 -7.18 -4.57 -0.34
N ARG A 109 -8.31 -4.30 -1.02
CA ARG A 109 -9.29 -3.28 -0.63
C ARG A 109 -9.82 -3.47 0.79
N ALA A 110 -10.14 -4.70 1.19
CA ALA A 110 -10.64 -4.97 2.54
C ALA A 110 -9.66 -4.48 3.62
N ALA A 111 -8.37 -4.80 3.48
CA ALA A 111 -7.34 -4.36 4.42
C ALA A 111 -7.13 -2.84 4.42
N LEU A 112 -7.32 -2.17 3.26
CA LEU A 112 -7.28 -0.71 3.19
C LEU A 112 -8.47 -0.07 3.92
N VAL A 113 -9.66 -0.65 3.78
CA VAL A 113 -10.87 -0.19 4.51
C VAL A 113 -10.71 -0.38 6.02
N ASP A 114 -10.12 -1.50 6.46
CA ASP A 114 -9.83 -1.74 7.87
C ASP A 114 -8.86 -0.69 8.44
N LEU A 115 -7.85 -0.29 7.66
CA LEU A 115 -6.94 0.79 8.02
C LEU A 115 -7.66 2.14 8.16
N TRP A 116 -8.55 2.47 7.23
CA TRP A 116 -9.36 3.70 7.29
C TRP A 116 -10.29 3.72 8.48
N THR A 117 -10.93 2.59 8.79
CA THR A 117 -11.77 2.44 9.98
C THR A 117 -10.94 2.60 11.27
N ALA A 118 -9.73 2.04 11.33
CA ALA A 118 -8.84 2.23 12.47
C ALA A 118 -8.40 3.71 12.62
N ARG A 119 -8.16 4.38 11.50
CA ARG A 119 -7.79 5.81 11.47
C ARG A 119 -8.93 6.71 11.91
N GLU A 120 -10.19 6.37 11.63
CA GLU A 120 -11.34 7.14 12.10
C GLU A 120 -11.37 7.23 13.63
N LYS A 121 -11.13 6.11 14.33
CA LYS A 121 -11.01 6.10 15.80
C LYS A 121 -9.91 7.03 16.31
N LEU A 122 -8.78 7.08 15.61
CA LEU A 122 -7.69 8.00 15.93
C LEU A 122 -8.10 9.46 15.73
N ASN A 123 -8.79 9.76 14.64
CA ASN A 123 -9.29 11.10 14.38
C ASN A 123 -10.30 11.55 15.45
N GLU A 124 -11.19 10.66 15.89
CA GLU A 124 -12.13 10.94 16.98
C GLU A 124 -11.41 11.26 18.29
N LEU A 125 -10.41 10.46 18.67
CA LEU A 125 -9.61 10.69 19.88
C LEU A 125 -8.84 12.02 19.80
N THR A 126 -8.14 12.28 18.69
CA THR A 126 -7.36 13.51 18.52
C THR A 126 -8.26 14.76 18.47
N HIS A 127 -9.49 14.63 17.96
CA HIS A 127 -10.49 15.68 18.00
C HIS A 127 -10.95 15.96 19.44
N ARG A 128 -11.23 14.92 20.24
CA ARG A 128 -11.56 15.10 21.67
C ARG A 128 -10.42 15.76 22.45
N ILE A 129 -9.18 15.30 22.26
CA ILE A 129 -8.00 15.92 22.89
C ILE A 129 -7.94 17.42 22.55
N ARG A 130 -8.14 17.77 21.28
CA ARG A 130 -8.18 19.18 20.86
C ARG A 130 -9.29 19.96 21.54
N GLN A 131 -10.50 19.41 21.62
CA GLN A 131 -11.64 20.09 22.27
C GLN A 131 -11.37 20.31 23.77
N THR A 132 -10.82 19.31 24.47
CA THR A 132 -10.44 19.45 25.88
C THR A 132 -9.38 20.53 26.06
N TYR A 133 -8.35 20.57 25.21
CA TYR A 133 -7.35 21.65 25.26
C TYR A 133 -7.98 23.03 25.05
N GLN A 134 -8.92 23.16 24.11
CA GLN A 134 -9.59 24.43 23.84
C GLN A 134 -10.49 24.90 24.99
N ALA A 135 -11.05 23.98 25.77
CA ALA A 135 -11.89 24.28 26.92
C ALA A 135 -11.05 24.62 28.17
N ASP A 136 -10.06 23.78 28.49
CA ASP A 136 -9.40 23.76 29.79
C ASP A 136 -7.92 24.21 29.74
N GLY A 137 -7.34 24.36 28.56
CA GLY A 137 -5.93 24.72 28.37
C GLY A 137 -4.92 23.61 28.71
N HIS A 138 -5.39 22.44 29.14
CA HIS A 138 -4.57 21.27 29.46
C HIS A 138 -5.32 19.98 29.10
N VAL A 139 -4.58 18.89 28.86
CA VAL A 139 -5.14 17.61 28.36
C VAL A 139 -4.57 16.37 29.06
N THR A 140 -3.98 16.55 30.24
CA THR A 140 -3.40 15.47 31.06
C THR A 140 -4.50 14.65 31.72
N HIS A 141 -5.13 13.81 30.92
CA HIS A 141 -6.22 12.90 31.27
C HIS A 141 -5.72 11.45 31.11
N PRO A 142 -5.63 10.65 32.20
CA PRO A 142 -5.15 9.28 32.15
C PRO A 142 -5.88 8.41 31.11
N GLU A 143 -7.17 8.66 30.90
CA GLU A 143 -8.01 8.02 29.89
C GLU A 143 -7.49 8.23 28.47
N PHE A 144 -7.11 9.46 28.10
CA PHE A 144 -6.59 9.74 26.75
C PHE A 144 -5.29 9.02 26.46
N LYS A 145 -4.44 8.80 27.47
CA LYS A 145 -3.21 8.05 27.29
C LYS A 145 -3.48 6.57 27.04
N ALA A 146 -4.39 5.96 27.80
CA ALA A 146 -4.79 4.57 27.59
C ALA A 146 -5.45 4.38 26.22
N GLU A 147 -6.38 5.27 25.85
CA GLU A 147 -7.04 5.25 24.55
C GLU A 147 -6.05 5.47 23.39
N MET A 148 -5.07 6.36 23.54
CA MET A 148 -4.04 6.59 22.52
C MET A 148 -3.17 5.34 22.31
N LEU A 149 -2.83 4.61 23.37
CA LEU A 149 -2.11 3.34 23.26
C LEU A 149 -2.94 2.27 22.52
N GLU A 150 -4.22 2.14 22.84
CA GLU A 150 -5.11 1.17 22.20
C GLU A 150 -5.32 1.48 20.70
N VAL A 151 -5.63 2.73 20.39
CA VAL A 151 -5.90 3.16 19.01
C VAL A 151 -4.63 3.11 18.16
N SER A 152 -3.47 3.53 18.70
CA SER A 152 -2.18 3.41 17.99
C SER A 152 -1.82 1.96 17.70
N ALA A 153 -2.08 1.03 18.62
CA ALA A 153 -1.91 -0.41 18.39
C ALA A 153 -2.84 -0.92 17.28
N THR A 154 -4.11 -0.52 17.31
CA THR A 154 -5.11 -0.90 16.29
C THR A 154 -4.71 -0.44 14.89
N VAL A 155 -4.28 0.82 14.76
CA VAL A 155 -3.80 1.38 13.49
C VAL A 155 -2.53 0.67 13.01
N THR A 156 -1.61 0.38 13.91
CA THR A 156 -0.36 -0.35 13.59
C THR A 156 -0.66 -1.76 13.07
N GLU A 157 -1.61 -2.46 13.69
CA GLU A 157 -2.02 -3.79 13.24
C GLU A 157 -2.71 -3.73 11.87
N ALA A 158 -3.60 -2.76 11.65
CA ALA A 158 -4.24 -2.58 10.35
C ALA A 158 -3.23 -2.25 9.23
N LEU A 159 -2.20 -1.44 9.52
CA LEU A 159 -1.10 -1.18 8.60
C LEU A 159 -0.30 -2.43 8.26
N ARG A 160 0.02 -3.24 9.29
CA ARG A 160 0.69 -4.53 9.12
C ARG A 160 -0.13 -5.48 8.25
N ALA A 161 -1.44 -5.56 8.50
CA ALA A 161 -2.36 -6.38 7.71
C ALA A 161 -2.42 -5.92 6.25
N LEU A 162 -2.50 -4.60 6.00
CA LEU A 162 -2.47 -4.04 4.64
C LEU A 162 -1.17 -4.39 3.92
N LYS A 163 -0.01 -4.17 4.55
CA LYS A 163 1.29 -4.55 3.98
C LYS A 163 1.36 -6.05 3.68
N GLY A 164 0.85 -6.90 4.58
CA GLY A 164 0.75 -8.34 4.35
C GLY A 164 -0.15 -8.72 3.15
N ALA A 165 -1.30 -8.05 3.01
CA ALA A 165 -2.20 -8.22 1.88
C ALA A 165 -1.55 -7.80 0.55
N ILE A 166 -0.82 -6.69 0.54
CA ILE A 166 -0.05 -6.21 -0.63
C ILE A 166 0.99 -7.26 -1.04
N VAL A 167 1.79 -7.77 -0.11
CA VAL A 167 2.79 -8.81 -0.37
C VAL A 167 2.13 -10.08 -0.93
N THR A 168 0.98 -10.48 -0.38
CA THR A 168 0.24 -11.66 -0.85
C THR A 168 -0.28 -11.46 -2.27
N ALA A 169 -0.85 -10.28 -2.56
CA ALA A 169 -1.31 -9.92 -3.90
C ALA A 169 -0.15 -9.90 -4.91
N ALA A 170 1.00 -9.33 -4.52
CA ALA A 170 2.21 -9.29 -5.33
C ALA A 170 2.75 -10.69 -5.66
N ARG A 171 2.80 -11.60 -4.68
CA ARG A 171 3.23 -12.99 -4.87
C ARG A 171 2.33 -13.73 -5.85
N LYS A 172 1.02 -13.52 -5.75
CA LYS A 172 0.03 -14.11 -6.67
C LYS A 172 0.22 -13.61 -8.10
N THR A 173 0.52 -12.33 -8.29
CA THR A 173 0.78 -11.75 -9.62
C THR A 173 2.15 -12.15 -10.18
N ALA A 174 3.15 -12.36 -9.33
CA ALA A 174 4.48 -12.80 -9.73
C ALA A 174 4.59 -14.32 -10.02
N GLY A 175 3.51 -15.08 -9.88
CA GLY A 175 3.51 -16.54 -10.13
C GLY A 175 4.32 -17.36 -9.13
N VAL A 176 4.61 -16.81 -7.95
CA VAL A 176 5.28 -17.55 -6.88
C VAL A 176 4.27 -18.55 -6.29
N ARG A 177 4.52 -19.86 -6.49
CA ARG A 177 3.70 -20.94 -5.89
C ARG A 177 3.63 -20.74 -4.37
N GLN A 178 2.41 -20.63 -3.85
CA GLN A 178 2.17 -20.72 -2.41
C GLN A 178 2.39 -22.19 -2.03
N GLY A 179 3.44 -22.44 -1.26
CA GLY A 179 3.70 -23.72 -0.60
C GLY A 179 2.93 -23.82 0.70
#